data_AF-A0AA88KHM6-F1
#
_entry.id   AF-A0AA88KHM6-F1
#
_cell.length_a   1.000
_cell.length_b   1.000
_cell.length_c   1.000
_cell.angle_alpha   90.00
_cell.angle_beta   90.00
_cell.angle_gamma   90.00
#
_symmetry.space_group_name_H-M   'P 1'
#
loop_
_entity.id
_entity.type
_entity.pdbx_description
1 polymer ?
#
loop_
_entity_poly.entity_id
_entity_poly.type
_entity_poly.pdbx_seq_one_letter_code
_entity_poly.pdbx_strand_id
1 'polypeptide(L)'
;MLHKLTRTLIHQQQLSTTQTLASLILKSNIYPSFLKLDYTQHRFFLKKLFGKETNNSTSPNDNDKQSEFLKEREKLATHLKNEREQIYDEINRYSPLKEIKSVLKHKGKLFISTSGQLTAPEKSIVFPSPDASLGDGRNKVAIRNLKGEQVDLLKMIRNCRATLLFVNFTEYGSNMTKEWKEAFDEFQKRYTEQSGASSILKAQCIDFSISENYVIAWLESVVMNNLKSKIAPEMHDKTLVTFLKSNNETYKFKDMIQITNSKTCYVFVIDQQCRIRWKAVGLPEGKEKEFMISAIQQLVAQTERIK
;
A
#
# COMPACT_ATOMS: atom_id res chain seq x y z
N MET A 1 -10.52 -32.58 -36.35
CA MET A 1 -11.11 -33.05 -35.06
C MET A 1 -10.09 -33.14 -33.92
N LEU A 2 -8.82 -33.49 -34.16
CA LEU A 2 -7.78 -33.61 -33.12
C LEU A 2 -7.41 -32.29 -32.40
N HIS A 3 -7.66 -31.13 -33.00
CA HIS A 3 -7.34 -29.83 -32.40
C HIS A 3 -8.38 -29.33 -31.37
N LYS A 4 -9.59 -29.90 -31.37
CA LYS A 4 -10.64 -29.57 -30.38
C LYS A 4 -10.50 -30.40 -29.10
N LEU A 5 -10.01 -31.64 -29.19
CA LEU A 5 -9.80 -32.54 -28.05
C LEU A 5 -8.61 -32.13 -27.16
N THR A 6 -7.56 -31.54 -27.76
CA THR A 6 -6.38 -31.04 -27.02
C THR A 6 -6.67 -29.78 -26.20
N ARG A 7 -7.59 -28.91 -26.67
CA ARG A 7 -8.01 -27.73 -25.88
C ARG A 7 -8.90 -28.09 -24.69
N THR A 8 -9.77 -29.09 -24.80
CA THR A 8 -10.61 -29.53 -23.68
C THR A 8 -9.82 -30.27 -22.60
N LEU A 9 -8.82 -31.08 -22.98
CA LEU A 9 -7.94 -31.77 -22.02
C LEU A 9 -7.05 -30.81 -21.21
N ILE A 10 -6.49 -29.77 -21.85
CA ILE A 10 -5.70 -28.74 -21.15
C ILE A 10 -6.60 -27.90 -20.23
N HIS A 11 -7.84 -27.61 -20.64
CA HIS A 11 -8.78 -26.85 -19.80
C HIS A 11 -9.30 -27.70 -18.61
N GLN A 12 -9.45 -29.02 -18.76
CA GLN A 12 -9.82 -29.92 -17.65
C GLN A 12 -8.66 -30.19 -16.67
N GLN A 13 -7.40 -30.27 -17.13
CA GLN A 13 -6.23 -30.39 -16.25
C GLN A 13 -5.93 -29.09 -15.48
N GLN A 14 -6.21 -27.92 -16.06
CA GLN A 14 -6.03 -26.62 -15.38
C GLN A 14 -7.14 -26.33 -14.36
N LEU A 15 -8.36 -26.84 -14.56
CA LEU A 15 -9.44 -26.76 -13.58
C LEU A 15 -9.19 -27.68 -12.38
N SER A 16 -8.61 -28.87 -12.57
CA SER A 16 -8.34 -29.80 -11.46
C SER A 16 -7.20 -29.34 -10.55
N THR A 17 -6.16 -28.70 -11.09
CA THR A 17 -4.99 -28.18 -10.34
C THR A 17 -5.28 -26.88 -9.59
N THR A 18 -6.07 -25.98 -10.19
CA THR A 18 -6.53 -24.75 -9.52
C THR A 18 -7.58 -25.04 -8.44
N GLN A 19 -8.43 -26.05 -8.62
CA GLN A 19 -9.34 -26.53 -7.57
C GLN A 19 -8.61 -27.29 -6.45
N THR A 20 -7.50 -27.99 -6.72
CA THR A 20 -6.69 -28.62 -5.65
C THR A 20 -5.90 -27.60 -4.84
N LEU A 21 -5.32 -26.56 -5.46
CA LEU A 21 -4.64 -25.48 -4.73
C LEU A 21 -5.63 -24.59 -3.98
N ALA A 22 -6.77 -24.24 -4.57
CA ALA A 22 -7.81 -23.49 -3.88
C ALA A 22 -8.44 -24.31 -2.74
N SER A 23 -8.61 -25.62 -2.90
CA SER A 23 -9.08 -26.49 -1.80
C SER A 23 -8.02 -26.79 -0.75
N LEU A 24 -6.72 -26.73 -1.06
CA LEU A 24 -5.63 -26.73 -0.07
C LEU A 24 -5.59 -25.41 0.71
N ILE A 25 -5.81 -24.27 0.04
CA ILE A 25 -5.86 -22.93 0.65
C ILE A 25 -7.15 -22.71 1.46
N LEU A 26 -8.27 -23.34 1.08
CA LEU A 26 -9.53 -23.31 1.83
C LEU A 26 -9.63 -24.39 2.92
N LYS A 27 -8.91 -25.52 2.80
CA LYS A 27 -8.82 -26.54 3.88
C LYS A 27 -7.74 -26.23 4.91
N SER A 28 -6.80 -25.32 4.64
CA SER A 28 -5.92 -24.77 5.69
C SER A 28 -6.69 -23.78 6.55
N ASN A 29 -7.63 -24.30 7.34
CA ASN A 29 -8.19 -23.65 8.53
C ASN A 29 -7.13 -23.69 9.65
N ILE A 30 -5.92 -23.21 9.34
CA ILE A 30 -4.80 -23.13 10.27
C ILE A 30 -4.87 -21.73 10.87
N TYR A 31 -5.74 -21.58 11.87
CA TYR A 31 -5.50 -20.59 12.90
C TYR A 31 -4.09 -20.84 13.45
N PRO A 32 -3.17 -19.88 13.44
CA PRO A 32 -2.03 -20.00 14.32
C PRO A 32 -2.56 -19.75 15.72
N SER A 33 -2.70 -20.82 16.49
CA SER A 33 -2.62 -20.84 17.96
C SER A 33 -1.25 -20.38 18.48
N PHE A 34 -0.49 -19.61 17.69
CA PHE A 34 0.79 -18.99 18.01
C PHE A 34 0.61 -17.51 18.37
N LEU A 35 -0.27 -17.25 19.33
CA LEU A 35 -0.17 -16.09 20.22
C LEU A 35 0.01 -16.58 21.66
N LYS A 36 0.94 -17.51 21.85
CA LYS A 36 1.73 -17.54 23.08
C LYS A 36 3.05 -16.86 22.75
N LEU A 37 3.02 -15.52 22.76
CA LEU A 37 4.24 -14.75 22.91
C LEU A 37 4.94 -15.32 24.15
N ASP A 38 6.15 -15.84 23.98
CA ASP A 38 6.92 -16.55 25.00
C ASP A 38 7.27 -15.60 26.16
N TYR A 39 6.33 -15.44 27.09
CA TYR A 39 6.45 -14.62 28.30
C TYR A 39 7.56 -15.14 29.24
N THR A 40 8.08 -16.33 28.97
CA THR A 40 9.08 -17.02 29.76
C THR A 40 10.50 -16.51 29.48
N GLN A 41 10.80 -16.03 28.27
CA GLN A 41 12.14 -15.54 27.92
C GLN A 41 12.45 -14.14 28.48
N HIS A 42 11.46 -13.24 28.52
CA HIS A 42 11.62 -11.94 29.19
C HIS A 42 11.78 -12.07 30.70
N ARG A 43 11.11 -13.04 31.32
CA ARG A 43 11.25 -13.31 32.75
C ARG A 43 12.65 -13.80 33.10
N PHE A 44 13.28 -14.59 32.23
CA PHE A 44 14.66 -15.06 32.40
C PHE A 44 15.70 -13.95 32.20
N PHE A 45 15.52 -13.09 31.18
CA PHE A 45 16.44 -11.98 30.92
C PHE A 45 16.45 -10.95 32.07
N LEU A 46 15.27 -10.64 32.63
CA LEU A 46 15.16 -9.73 33.78
C LEU A 46 15.66 -10.37 35.09
N LYS A 47 15.46 -11.68 35.29
CA LYS A 47 15.98 -12.38 36.48
C LYS A 47 17.51 -12.50 36.47
N LYS A 48 18.14 -12.53 35.28
CA LYS A 48 19.61 -12.59 35.12
C LYS A 48 20.28 -11.22 35.26
N LEU A 49 19.58 -10.13 34.94
CA LEU A 49 20.06 -8.75 35.15
C LEU A 49 19.91 -8.27 36.60
N PHE A 50 18.94 -8.81 37.36
CA PHE A 50 18.55 -8.25 38.67
C PHE A 50 18.51 -9.27 39.82
N GLY A 51 18.93 -10.52 39.59
CA GLY A 51 18.90 -11.58 40.59
C GLY A 51 20.22 -11.71 41.35
N LYS A 52 20.44 -10.87 42.36
CA LYS A 52 21.32 -11.20 43.50
C LYS A 52 20.64 -10.74 44.78
N GLU A 53 19.82 -11.62 45.36
CA GLU A 53 19.38 -11.48 46.75
C GLU A 53 20.61 -11.70 47.63
N THR A 54 21.15 -10.63 48.18
CA THR A 54 22.05 -10.68 49.34
C THR A 54 21.33 -10.00 50.50
N ASN A 55 21.02 -10.81 51.51
CA ASN A 55 20.43 -10.37 52.76
C ASN A 55 21.36 -9.39 53.50
N ASN A 56 20.73 -8.44 54.20
CA ASN A 56 21.18 -7.60 55.31
C ASN A 56 21.60 -6.14 55.03
N SER A 57 21.04 -5.29 55.91
CA SER A 57 21.22 -3.84 56.14
C SER A 57 20.39 -2.89 55.27
N THR A 58 19.24 -2.48 55.81
CA THR A 58 18.41 -1.38 55.31
C THR A 58 19.13 -0.05 55.54
N SER A 59 19.73 0.50 54.48
CA SER A 59 20.25 1.87 54.45
C SER A 59 19.18 2.80 53.83
N PRO A 60 18.99 4.04 54.29
CA PRO A 60 17.94 4.94 53.80
C PRO A 60 18.00 5.24 52.29
N ASN A 61 19.12 4.93 51.64
CA ASN A 61 19.38 5.13 50.21
C ASN A 61 18.74 4.07 49.29
N ASP A 62 18.23 2.95 49.84
CA ASP A 62 17.60 1.87 49.05
C ASP A 62 16.09 2.07 48.85
N ASN A 63 15.42 2.75 49.79
CA ASN A 63 13.99 3.05 49.69
C ASN A 63 13.69 4.05 48.55
N ASP A 64 14.56 5.06 48.36
CA ASP A 64 14.42 6.04 47.29
C ASP A 64 14.58 5.40 45.91
N LYS A 65 15.58 4.53 45.74
CA LYS A 65 15.80 3.74 44.51
C LYS A 65 14.65 2.80 44.21
N GLN A 66 14.09 2.17 45.23
CA GLN A 66 12.94 1.27 45.07
C GLN A 66 11.66 2.04 44.68
N SER A 67 11.48 3.26 45.19
CA SER A 67 10.38 4.15 44.81
C SER A 67 10.50 4.67 43.37
N GLU A 68 11.71 5.01 42.92
CA GLU A 68 12.00 5.45 41.55
C GLU A 68 11.76 4.31 40.56
N PHE A 69 12.19 3.10 40.90
CA PHE A 69 11.94 1.89 40.12
C PHE A 69 10.45 1.56 40.00
N LEU A 70 9.66 1.75 41.06
CA LEU A 70 8.20 1.58 41.00
C LEU A 70 7.54 2.61 40.08
N LYS A 71 7.97 3.87 40.15
CA LYS A 71 7.49 4.93 39.25
C LYS A 71 7.83 4.63 37.79
N GLU A 72 9.04 4.14 37.49
CA GLU A 72 9.41 3.73 36.13
C GLU A 72 8.56 2.55 35.63
N ARG A 73 8.27 1.57 36.50
CA ARG A 73 7.39 0.44 36.16
C ARG A 73 5.96 0.88 35.87
N GLU A 74 5.43 1.82 36.63
CA GLU A 74 4.10 2.39 36.38
C GLU A 74 4.07 3.18 35.06
N LYS A 75 5.08 4.00 34.79
CA LYS A 75 5.23 4.70 33.49
C LYS A 75 5.30 3.72 32.33
N LEU A 76 6.07 2.64 32.47
CA LEU A 76 6.19 1.61 31.43
C LEU A 76 4.89 0.82 31.26
N ALA A 77 4.20 0.49 32.35
CA ALA A 77 2.91 -0.21 32.30
C ALA A 77 1.81 0.63 31.64
N THR A 78 1.74 1.93 31.97
CA THR A 78 0.81 2.86 31.33
C THR A 78 1.13 3.06 29.85
N HIS A 79 2.40 3.20 29.48
CA HIS A 79 2.84 3.27 28.09
C HIS A 79 2.43 2.01 27.30
N LEU A 80 2.73 0.81 27.81
CA LEU A 80 2.34 -0.45 27.17
C LEU A 80 0.82 -0.62 27.06
N LYS A 81 0.05 -0.13 28.05
CA LYS A 81 -1.41 -0.16 27.99
C LYS A 81 -1.91 0.73 26.84
N ASN A 82 -1.40 1.95 26.74
CA ASN A 82 -1.76 2.89 25.68
C ASN A 82 -1.37 2.35 24.30
N GLU A 83 -0.18 1.75 24.16
CA GLU A 83 0.24 1.11 22.91
C GLU A 83 -0.68 -0.05 22.51
N ARG A 84 -1.09 -0.88 23.47
CA ARG A 84 -2.05 -1.97 23.19
C ARG A 84 -3.38 -1.42 22.70
N GLU A 85 -3.92 -0.42 23.37
CA GLU A 85 -5.19 0.22 22.98
C GLU A 85 -5.09 0.80 21.57
N GLN A 86 -3.99 1.49 21.24
CA GLN A 86 -3.72 1.99 19.89
C GLN A 86 -3.68 0.86 18.85
N ILE A 87 -2.95 -0.22 19.12
CA ILE A 87 -2.89 -1.39 18.23
C ILE A 87 -4.27 -2.01 18.02
N TYR A 88 -5.08 -2.13 19.08
CA TYR A 88 -6.43 -2.66 18.97
C TYR A 88 -7.33 -1.76 18.10
N ASP A 89 -7.25 -0.45 18.28
CA ASP A 89 -8.01 0.51 17.48
C ASP A 89 -7.59 0.48 16.01
N GLU A 90 -6.29 0.40 15.72
CA GLU A 90 -5.74 0.24 14.36
C GLU A 90 -6.23 -1.05 13.71
N ILE A 91 -6.16 -2.18 14.40
CA ILE A 91 -6.66 -3.48 13.91
C ILE A 91 -8.17 -3.40 13.64
N ASN A 92 -8.93 -2.75 14.53
CA ASN A 92 -10.38 -2.65 14.39
C ASN A 92 -10.78 -1.72 13.23
N ARG A 93 -9.99 -0.67 12.97
CA ARG A 93 -10.15 0.25 11.84
C ARG A 93 -9.84 -0.45 10.51
N TYR A 94 -8.69 -1.13 10.43
CA TYR A 94 -8.22 -1.82 9.23
C TYR A 94 -8.53 -3.32 9.22
N SER A 95 -9.61 -3.71 9.89
CA SER A 95 -10.00 -5.12 10.03
C SER A 95 -10.29 -5.72 8.66
N PRO A 96 -9.55 -6.75 8.20
CA PRO A 96 -9.69 -7.31 6.86
C PRO A 96 -11.12 -7.77 6.52
N LEU A 97 -11.83 -8.34 7.51
CA LEU A 97 -13.21 -8.77 7.33
C LEU A 97 -14.19 -7.61 7.09
N LYS A 98 -13.96 -6.47 7.74
CA LYS A 98 -14.79 -5.26 7.53
C LYS A 98 -14.52 -4.68 6.15
N GLU A 99 -13.24 -4.62 5.76
CA GLU A 99 -12.83 -4.18 4.43
C GLU A 99 -13.45 -5.04 3.33
N ILE A 100 -13.38 -6.37 3.46
CA ILE A 100 -13.99 -7.32 2.52
C ILE A 100 -15.51 -7.13 2.46
N LYS A 101 -16.20 -7.05 3.61
CA LYS A 101 -17.65 -6.80 3.64
C LYS A 101 -18.03 -5.50 2.94
N SER A 102 -17.25 -4.43 3.15
CA SER A 102 -17.44 -3.15 2.48
C SER A 102 -17.25 -3.26 0.97
N VAL A 103 -16.21 -3.97 0.52
CA VAL A 103 -15.97 -4.20 -0.91
C VAL A 103 -17.08 -5.02 -1.54
N LEU A 104 -17.56 -6.08 -0.88
CA LEU A 104 -18.67 -6.89 -1.39
C LEU A 104 -19.97 -6.08 -1.50
N LYS A 105 -20.25 -5.22 -0.51
CA LYS A 105 -21.45 -4.36 -0.50
C LYS A 105 -21.42 -3.31 -1.60
N HIS A 106 -20.27 -2.67 -1.82
CA HIS A 106 -20.15 -1.51 -2.71
C HIS A 106 -19.36 -1.79 -4.00
N LYS A 107 -19.03 -3.06 -4.27
CA LYS A 107 -18.20 -3.50 -5.41
C LYS A 107 -16.86 -2.75 -5.52
N GLY A 108 -16.28 -2.39 -4.36
CA GLY A 108 -15.04 -1.61 -4.26
C GLY A 108 -15.19 -0.09 -4.41
N LYS A 109 -16.40 0.43 -4.70
CA LYS A 109 -16.65 1.87 -4.81
C LYS A 109 -16.96 2.48 -3.44
N LEU A 110 -16.04 3.26 -2.88
CA LEU A 110 -16.26 3.88 -1.55
C LEU A 110 -16.84 5.29 -1.65
N PHE A 111 -16.48 6.05 -2.69
CA PHE A 111 -17.01 7.37 -3.00
C PHE A 111 -16.91 7.60 -4.51
N ILE A 112 -17.71 8.55 -5.01
CA ILE A 112 -17.68 8.98 -6.41
C ILE A 112 -17.07 10.37 -6.45
N SER A 113 -16.10 10.58 -7.34
CA SER A 113 -15.52 11.91 -7.53
C SER A 113 -16.55 12.82 -8.21
N THR A 114 -16.97 13.86 -7.49
CA THR A 114 -18.10 14.71 -7.89
C THR A 114 -17.74 15.74 -8.96
N SER A 115 -16.45 16.07 -9.12
CA SER A 115 -16.00 17.05 -10.10
C SER A 115 -14.56 16.80 -10.57
N GLY A 116 -14.24 17.33 -11.76
CA GLY A 116 -12.87 17.44 -12.26
C GLY A 116 -12.12 18.69 -11.78
N GLN A 117 -12.66 19.41 -10.79
CA GLN A 117 -11.97 20.58 -10.23
C GLN A 117 -10.80 20.13 -9.35
N LEU A 118 -9.68 20.81 -9.51
CA LEU A 118 -8.51 20.56 -8.68
C LEU A 118 -8.72 21.12 -7.28
N THR A 119 -8.35 20.33 -6.28
CA THR A 119 -8.19 20.82 -4.91
C THR A 119 -7.15 21.94 -4.90
N ALA A 120 -7.38 23.03 -4.18
CA ALA A 120 -6.40 24.12 -4.08
C ALA A 120 -5.06 23.63 -3.48
N PRO A 121 -3.89 24.16 -3.88
CA PRO A 121 -2.59 23.67 -3.41
C PRO A 121 -2.46 23.72 -1.87
N GLU A 122 -3.03 24.75 -1.24
CA GLU A 122 -3.00 24.95 0.21
C GLU A 122 -3.84 23.93 0.99
N LYS A 123 -4.92 23.41 0.37
CA LYS A 123 -5.81 22.41 0.96
C LYS A 123 -5.45 20.98 0.55
N SER A 124 -4.58 20.83 -0.43
CA SER A 124 -4.18 19.51 -0.94
C SER A 124 -3.23 18.81 0.02
N ILE A 125 -3.42 17.50 0.14
CA ILE A 125 -2.57 16.62 0.93
C ILE A 125 -1.27 16.39 0.17
N VAL A 126 -0.13 16.50 0.85
CA VAL A 126 1.17 16.13 0.28
C VAL A 126 1.27 14.61 0.29
N PHE A 127 1.54 14.02 -0.87
CA PHE A 127 1.81 12.59 -0.99
C PHE A 127 3.11 12.26 -0.24
N PRO A 128 3.06 11.37 0.77
CA PRO A 128 4.21 11.06 1.60
C PRO A 128 5.25 10.27 0.82
N SER A 129 6.49 10.31 1.29
CA SER A 129 7.59 9.49 0.74
C SER A 129 7.35 8.03 1.12
N PRO A 130 6.96 7.14 0.19
CA PRO A 130 6.53 5.79 0.57
C PRO A 130 7.67 4.95 1.12
N ASP A 131 8.90 5.16 0.64
CA ASP A 131 10.12 4.52 1.15
C ASP A 131 10.33 4.77 2.64
N ALA A 132 9.99 5.97 3.12
CA ALA A 132 10.10 6.34 4.53
C ALA A 132 8.84 5.97 5.33
N SER A 133 7.65 6.25 4.79
CA SER A 133 6.39 6.05 5.52
C SER A 133 5.95 4.59 5.61
N LEU A 134 6.38 3.75 4.67
CA LEU A 134 6.18 2.31 4.71
C LEU A 134 7.35 1.60 5.40
N GLY A 135 8.38 2.32 5.86
CA GLY A 135 9.50 1.76 6.60
C GLY A 135 9.18 1.47 8.06
N ASP A 136 10.00 0.60 8.66
CA ASP A 136 9.98 0.26 10.10
C ASP A 136 10.53 1.39 10.99
N GLY A 137 10.81 2.57 10.41
CA GLY A 137 11.44 3.74 11.04
C GLY A 137 12.96 3.65 11.18
N ARG A 138 13.56 2.46 11.01
CA ARG A 138 15.02 2.24 11.02
C ARG A 138 15.57 2.05 9.62
N ASN A 139 14.78 1.44 8.74
CA ASN A 139 15.11 1.06 7.39
C ASN A 139 14.05 1.60 6.44
N LYS A 140 14.52 2.16 5.32
CA LYS A 140 13.65 2.52 4.20
C LYS A 140 13.21 1.27 3.46
N VAL A 141 11.97 1.26 2.99
CA VAL A 141 11.50 0.20 2.09
C VAL A 141 12.01 0.45 0.68
N ALA A 142 12.46 -0.62 0.03
CA ALA A 142 12.85 -0.58 -1.37
C ALA A 142 11.61 -0.70 -2.27
N ILE A 143 11.35 0.34 -3.05
CA ILE A 143 10.38 0.31 -4.13
C ILE A 143 11.11 -0.11 -5.41
N ARG A 144 10.60 -1.14 -6.10
CA ARG A 144 11.21 -1.65 -7.33
C ARG A 144 10.27 -1.53 -8.52
N ASN A 145 10.81 -1.31 -9.70
CA ASN A 145 10.07 -1.48 -10.94
C ASN A 145 10.04 -2.96 -11.37
N LEU A 146 9.31 -3.32 -12.43
CA LEU A 146 9.25 -4.72 -12.92
C LEU A 146 10.56 -5.20 -13.56
N LYS A 147 11.52 -4.31 -13.81
CA LYS A 147 12.89 -4.68 -14.20
C LYS A 147 13.75 -5.08 -13.00
N GLY A 148 13.28 -4.84 -11.77
CA GLY A 148 13.96 -5.14 -10.51
C GLY A 148 14.83 -3.98 -9.99
N GLU A 149 14.85 -2.86 -10.70
CA GLU A 149 15.61 -1.66 -10.34
C GLU A 149 14.92 -0.93 -9.20
N GLN A 150 15.70 -0.41 -8.26
CA GLN A 150 15.17 0.42 -7.18
C GLN A 150 14.85 1.82 -7.69
N VAL A 151 13.67 2.34 -7.36
CA VAL A 151 13.19 3.61 -7.89
C VAL A 151 12.69 4.52 -6.76
N ASP A 152 12.95 5.82 -6.89
CA ASP A 152 12.37 6.86 -6.04
C ASP A 152 11.08 7.39 -6.69
N LEU A 153 9.93 7.01 -6.13
CA LEU A 153 8.61 7.42 -6.63
C LEU A 153 8.43 8.95 -6.58
N LEU A 154 8.88 9.64 -5.54
CA LEU A 154 8.71 11.09 -5.45
C LEU A 154 9.54 11.79 -6.52
N LYS A 155 10.75 11.29 -6.81
CA LYS A 155 11.57 11.77 -7.92
C LYS A 155 10.88 11.54 -9.27
N MET A 156 10.28 10.37 -9.49
CA MET A 156 9.48 10.13 -10.71
C MET A 156 8.34 11.14 -10.84
N ILE A 157 7.55 11.36 -9.78
CA ILE A 157 6.43 12.30 -9.77
C ILE A 157 6.90 13.71 -10.13
N ARG A 158 8.01 14.19 -9.55
CA ARG A 158 8.58 15.53 -9.79
C ARG A 158 9.09 15.75 -11.22
N ASN A 159 9.37 14.68 -11.96
CA ASN A 159 9.85 14.77 -13.35
C ASN A 159 8.71 15.04 -14.35
N CYS A 160 7.46 14.99 -13.94
CA CYS A 160 6.29 15.28 -14.78
C CYS A 160 5.39 16.33 -14.11
N ARG A 161 4.63 17.08 -14.92
CA ARG A 161 3.72 18.11 -14.39
C ARG A 161 2.49 17.52 -13.72
N ALA A 162 1.99 16.42 -14.28
CA ALA A 162 0.88 15.66 -13.74
C ALA A 162 1.26 14.18 -13.70
N THR A 163 0.95 13.52 -12.58
CA THR A 163 1.12 12.08 -12.44
C THR A 163 -0.21 11.46 -12.05
N LEU A 164 -0.71 10.56 -12.90
CA LEU A 164 -1.80 9.65 -12.56
C LEU A 164 -1.19 8.47 -11.80
N LEU A 165 -1.41 8.40 -10.49
CA LEU A 165 -0.90 7.35 -9.63
C LEU A 165 -2.02 6.42 -9.20
N PHE A 166 -1.87 5.13 -9.48
CA PHE A 166 -2.70 4.08 -8.90
C PHE A 166 -2.01 3.52 -7.66
N VAL A 167 -2.75 3.40 -6.55
CA VAL A 167 -2.26 2.76 -5.32
C VAL A 167 -3.13 1.55 -5.02
N ASN A 168 -2.52 0.37 -5.03
CA ASN A 168 -3.19 -0.93 -4.89
C ASN A 168 -2.51 -1.77 -3.81
N PHE A 169 -3.28 -2.47 -2.97
CA PHE A 169 -2.73 -3.43 -1.99
C PHE A 169 -3.06 -4.89 -2.32
N THR A 170 -3.91 -5.12 -3.32
CA THR A 170 -4.40 -6.44 -3.70
C THR A 170 -4.53 -6.56 -5.21
N GLU A 171 -4.50 -7.79 -5.72
CA GLU A 171 -4.75 -8.08 -7.14
C GLU A 171 -6.16 -7.62 -7.57
N TYR A 172 -7.16 -7.76 -6.68
CA TYR A 172 -8.51 -7.28 -6.94
C TYR A 172 -8.56 -5.77 -7.18
N GLY A 173 -7.86 -4.98 -6.38
CA GLY A 173 -7.68 -3.53 -6.62
C GLY A 173 -6.95 -3.26 -7.92
N SER A 174 -5.82 -3.94 -8.17
CA SER A 174 -5.04 -3.78 -9.40
C SER A 174 -5.87 -3.98 -10.67
N ASN A 175 -6.80 -4.94 -10.67
CA ASN A 175 -7.69 -5.21 -11.80
C ASN A 175 -8.66 -4.05 -12.11
N MET A 176 -8.96 -3.19 -11.14
CA MET A 176 -9.81 -2.01 -11.34
C MET A 176 -9.12 -0.88 -12.09
N THR A 177 -7.78 -0.92 -12.24
CA THR A 177 -7.01 0.14 -12.92
C THR A 177 -7.20 0.16 -14.43
N LYS A 178 -7.69 -0.94 -15.02
CA LYS A 178 -7.72 -1.15 -16.47
C LYS A 178 -8.43 -0.03 -17.23
N GLU A 179 -9.68 0.26 -16.87
CA GLU A 179 -10.49 1.28 -17.57
C GLU A 179 -9.94 2.70 -17.40
N TRP A 180 -9.30 2.97 -16.27
CA TRP A 180 -8.64 4.27 -16.03
C TRP A 180 -7.40 4.44 -16.92
N LYS A 181 -6.58 3.39 -17.04
CA LYS A 181 -5.39 3.37 -17.90
C LYS A 181 -5.77 3.51 -19.37
N GLU A 182 -6.76 2.76 -19.83
CA GLU A 182 -7.27 2.85 -21.20
C GLU A 182 -7.71 4.29 -21.54
N ALA A 183 -8.44 4.96 -20.64
CA ALA A 183 -8.85 6.34 -20.81
C ALA A 183 -7.68 7.33 -20.82
N PHE A 184 -6.65 7.08 -20.00
CA PHE A 184 -5.43 7.88 -19.98
C PHE A 184 -4.62 7.72 -21.28
N ASP A 185 -4.49 6.49 -21.79
CA ASP A 185 -3.75 6.19 -23.01
C ASP A 185 -4.43 6.83 -24.24
N GLU A 186 -5.77 6.76 -24.30
CA GLU A 186 -6.55 7.43 -25.34
C GLU A 186 -6.36 8.96 -25.28
N PHE A 187 -6.41 9.54 -24.08
CA PHE A 187 -6.11 10.96 -23.88
C PHE A 187 -4.69 11.32 -24.33
N GLN A 188 -3.69 10.52 -23.96
CA GLN A 188 -2.30 10.78 -24.28
C GLN A 188 -2.04 10.72 -25.79
N LYS A 189 -2.67 9.77 -26.49
CA LYS A 189 -2.64 9.67 -27.95
C LYS A 189 -3.22 10.93 -28.61
N ARG A 190 -4.46 11.31 -28.23
CA ARG A 190 -5.14 12.51 -28.75
C ARG A 190 -4.34 13.78 -28.47
N TYR A 191 -3.77 13.91 -27.28
CA TYR A 191 -2.97 15.07 -26.89
C TYR A 191 -1.68 15.19 -27.72
N THR A 192 -1.02 14.06 -28.01
CA THR A 192 0.21 14.01 -28.80
C THR A 192 -0.03 14.36 -30.27
N GLU A 193 -1.13 13.87 -30.85
CA GLU A 193 -1.56 14.17 -32.22
C GLU A 193 -1.88 15.66 -32.41
N GLN A 194 -2.52 16.28 -31.42
CA GLN A 194 -2.93 17.70 -31.48
C GLN A 194 -1.79 18.68 -31.20
N SER A 195 -0.86 18.34 -30.31
CA SER A 195 0.15 19.29 -29.80
C SER A 195 1.49 19.25 -30.57
N GLY A 196 1.63 18.38 -31.58
CA GLY A 196 2.81 18.29 -32.44
C GLY A 196 4.12 18.03 -31.69
N ALA A 197 4.41 16.76 -31.35
CA ALA A 197 5.70 16.16 -30.93
C ALA A 197 6.61 16.86 -29.89
N SER A 198 6.38 18.11 -29.47
CA SER A 198 7.29 18.86 -28.61
C SER A 198 6.69 19.08 -27.23
N SER A 199 6.84 18.08 -26.35
CA SER A 199 7.12 18.23 -24.92
C SER A 199 7.04 16.88 -24.21
N ILE A 200 8.18 16.18 -24.19
CA ILE A 200 8.42 14.85 -23.62
C ILE A 200 8.03 14.65 -22.13
N LEU A 201 7.43 15.62 -21.40
CA LEU A 201 7.31 15.56 -19.92
C LEU A 201 6.06 16.23 -19.31
N LYS A 202 4.86 16.10 -19.91
CA LYS A 202 3.67 16.75 -19.33
C LYS A 202 2.89 15.88 -18.36
N ALA A 203 2.55 14.65 -18.73
CA ALA A 203 1.79 13.74 -17.88
C ALA A 203 2.35 12.31 -17.94
N GLN A 204 2.28 11.60 -16.82
CA GLN A 204 2.65 10.18 -16.73
C GLN A 204 1.61 9.40 -15.95
N CYS A 205 1.61 8.08 -16.14
CA CYS A 205 0.78 7.12 -15.44
C CYS A 205 1.70 6.12 -14.72
N ILE A 206 1.52 5.94 -13.41
CA ILE A 206 2.30 5.05 -12.55
C ILE A 206 1.34 4.12 -11.83
N ASP A 207 1.65 2.83 -11.81
CA ASP A 207 0.94 1.84 -11.02
C ASP A 207 1.81 1.44 -9.83
N PHE A 208 1.34 1.69 -8.60
CA PHE A 208 2.06 1.40 -7.38
C PHE A 208 1.32 0.34 -6.56
N SER A 209 1.89 -0.85 -6.52
CA SER A 209 1.35 -2.00 -5.78
C SER A 209 2.14 -2.25 -4.50
N ILE A 210 1.43 -2.32 -3.37
CA ILE A 210 1.98 -2.51 -2.03
C ILE A 210 1.51 -3.88 -1.50
N SER A 211 2.41 -4.85 -1.40
CA SER A 211 2.08 -6.16 -0.84
C SER A 211 2.31 -6.18 0.66
N GLU A 212 1.24 -6.35 1.43
CA GLU A 212 1.27 -6.43 2.90
C GLU A 212 1.55 -7.86 3.41
N ASN A 213 1.49 -8.86 2.52
CA ASN A 213 1.56 -10.25 2.95
C ASN A 213 3.02 -10.71 3.06
N TYR A 214 3.46 -11.00 4.29
CA TYR A 214 4.80 -11.52 4.59
C TYR A 214 5.18 -12.77 3.77
N VAL A 215 4.24 -13.70 3.56
CA VAL A 215 4.48 -14.92 2.77
C VAL A 215 4.72 -14.56 1.30
N ILE A 216 3.96 -13.60 0.78
CA ILE A 216 4.12 -13.09 -0.58
C ILE A 216 5.43 -12.31 -0.72
N ALA A 217 5.85 -11.59 0.33
CA ALA A 217 7.14 -10.91 0.37
C ALA A 217 8.31 -11.90 0.25
N TRP A 218 8.19 -13.10 0.83
CA TRP A 218 9.20 -14.16 0.66
C TRP A 218 9.24 -14.73 -0.78
N LEU A 219 8.13 -14.62 -1.51
CA LEU A 219 8.00 -15.06 -2.91
C LEU A 219 8.14 -13.90 -3.92
N GLU A 220 8.81 -12.81 -3.54
CA GLU A 220 9.00 -11.61 -4.37
C GLU A 220 9.41 -11.95 -5.81
N SER A 221 10.45 -12.77 -6.01
CA SER A 221 10.93 -13.14 -7.35
C SER A 221 9.88 -13.84 -8.21
N VAL A 222 9.05 -14.70 -7.62
CA VAL A 222 7.99 -15.42 -8.34
C VAL A 222 6.87 -14.46 -8.74
N VAL A 223 6.47 -13.58 -7.82
CA VAL A 223 5.43 -12.56 -8.05
C VAL A 223 5.88 -11.58 -9.12
N MET A 224 7.12 -11.08 -9.03
CA MET A 224 7.69 -10.15 -10.00
C MET A 224 7.76 -10.77 -11.39
N ASN A 225 8.19 -12.03 -11.51
CA ASN A 225 8.22 -12.75 -12.79
C ASN A 225 6.80 -12.94 -13.36
N ASN A 226 5.81 -13.26 -12.52
CA ASN A 226 4.43 -13.39 -12.96
C ASN A 226 3.87 -12.05 -13.46
N LEU A 227 4.08 -10.96 -12.72
CA LEU A 227 3.65 -9.62 -13.12
C LEU A 227 4.32 -9.19 -14.43
N LYS A 228 5.62 -9.43 -14.57
CA LYS A 228 6.38 -9.14 -15.79
C LYS A 228 5.86 -9.87 -17.03
N SER A 229 5.34 -11.09 -16.86
CA SER A 229 4.75 -11.87 -17.95
C SER A 229 3.35 -11.39 -18.39
N LYS A 230 2.63 -10.69 -17.49
CA LYS A 230 1.26 -10.20 -17.73
C LYS A 230 1.22 -8.76 -18.22
N ILE A 231 2.20 -7.95 -17.83
CA ILE A 231 2.23 -6.51 -18.10
C ILE A 231 3.08 -6.24 -19.35
N ALA A 232 2.59 -5.35 -20.21
CA ALA A 232 3.29 -4.96 -21.42
C ALA A 232 4.68 -4.36 -21.11
N PRO A 233 5.72 -4.65 -21.92
CA PRO A 233 7.08 -4.19 -21.67
C PRO A 233 7.23 -2.68 -21.49
N GLU A 234 6.46 -1.86 -22.21
CA GLU A 234 6.49 -0.40 -22.09
C GLU A 234 6.07 0.12 -20.69
N MET A 235 5.33 -0.67 -19.93
CA MET A 235 4.88 -0.31 -18.58
C MET A 235 5.80 -0.82 -17.47
N HIS A 236 6.83 -1.60 -17.79
CA HIS A 236 7.70 -2.20 -16.77
C HIS A 236 8.42 -1.16 -15.90
N ASP A 237 8.74 0.00 -16.46
CA ASP A 237 9.39 1.12 -15.74
C ASP A 237 8.43 1.91 -14.85
N LYS A 238 7.13 1.84 -15.15
CA LYS A 238 6.08 2.64 -14.49
C LYS A 238 5.19 1.79 -13.57
N THR A 239 5.35 0.48 -13.57
CA THR A 239 4.74 -0.42 -12.60
C THR A 239 5.74 -0.67 -11.47
N LEU A 240 5.43 -0.08 -10.32
CA LEU A 240 6.21 -0.14 -9.10
C LEU A 240 5.57 -1.13 -8.13
N VAL A 241 6.41 -1.93 -7.49
CA VAL A 241 6.00 -2.91 -6.49
C VAL A 241 6.86 -2.74 -5.25
N THR A 242 6.23 -2.89 -4.09
CA THR A 242 6.91 -2.96 -2.82
C THR A 242 6.34 -4.09 -1.97
N PHE A 243 7.21 -4.81 -1.26
CA PHE A 243 6.84 -5.93 -0.40
C PHE A 243 7.17 -5.57 1.04
N LEU A 244 6.17 -5.63 1.90
CA LEU A 244 6.29 -5.25 3.30
C LEU A 244 6.40 -6.49 4.17
N LYS A 245 7.21 -6.37 5.22
CA LYS A 245 7.45 -7.46 6.17
C LYS A 245 6.54 -7.39 7.40
N SER A 246 5.87 -6.25 7.59
CA SER A 246 4.93 -6.01 8.69
C SER A 246 3.74 -5.18 8.21
N ASN A 247 2.55 -5.45 8.76
CA ASN A 247 1.33 -4.70 8.44
C ASN A 247 1.28 -3.33 9.12
N ASN A 248 1.94 -3.17 10.27
CA ASN A 248 1.84 -1.93 11.06
C ASN A 248 2.44 -0.73 10.32
N GLU A 249 3.36 -0.98 9.39
CA GLU A 249 4.03 0.03 8.58
C GLU A 249 3.08 0.67 7.56
N THR A 250 2.01 -0.04 7.15
CA THR A 250 1.07 0.50 6.15
C THR A 250 0.04 1.44 6.72
N TYR A 251 -0.32 1.31 8.00
CA TYR A 251 -1.36 2.13 8.61
C TYR A 251 -1.00 3.62 8.56
N LYS A 252 0.26 3.96 8.89
CA LYS A 252 0.77 5.35 8.79
C LYS A 252 0.64 5.90 7.38
N PHE A 253 1.09 5.14 6.37
CA PHE A 253 0.98 5.56 4.98
C PHE A 253 -0.48 5.73 4.58
N LYS A 254 -1.34 4.75 4.88
CA LYS A 254 -2.77 4.78 4.57
C LYS A 254 -3.46 6.00 5.20
N ASP A 255 -3.21 6.28 6.48
CA ASP A 255 -3.77 7.44 7.16
C ASP A 255 -3.31 8.76 6.51
N MET A 256 -2.03 8.89 6.17
CA MET A 256 -1.49 10.10 5.51
C MET A 256 -2.17 10.43 4.18
N ILE A 257 -2.52 9.41 3.37
CA ILE A 257 -3.23 9.59 2.08
C ILE A 257 -4.73 9.27 2.14
N GLN A 258 -5.29 9.12 3.35
CA GLN A 258 -6.70 8.87 3.61
C GLN A 258 -7.25 7.61 2.91
N ILE A 259 -6.47 6.52 2.93
CA ILE A 259 -6.91 5.19 2.52
C ILE A 259 -7.63 4.51 3.68
N THR A 260 -8.87 4.14 3.43
CA THR A 260 -9.78 3.55 4.42
C THR A 260 -10.05 2.07 4.17
N ASN A 261 -9.77 1.56 2.96
CA ASN A 261 -9.93 0.16 2.63
C ASN A 261 -8.83 -0.31 1.67
N SER A 262 -7.97 -1.23 2.11
CA SER A 262 -6.87 -1.75 1.28
C SER A 262 -7.33 -2.64 0.11
N LYS A 263 -8.57 -3.11 0.11
CA LYS A 263 -9.11 -4.08 -0.86
C LYS A 263 -9.70 -3.43 -2.11
N THR A 264 -9.48 -2.14 -2.32
CA THR A 264 -9.88 -1.42 -3.54
C THR A 264 -8.68 -0.70 -4.16
N CYS A 265 -8.88 -0.11 -5.34
CA CYS A 265 -7.91 0.74 -6.02
C CYS A 265 -8.15 2.21 -5.68
N TYR A 266 -7.09 2.94 -5.35
CA TYR A 266 -7.14 4.40 -5.26
C TYR A 266 -6.46 5.02 -6.48
N VAL A 267 -7.10 6.03 -7.04
CA VAL A 267 -6.63 6.78 -8.21
C VAL A 267 -6.34 8.19 -7.76
N PHE A 268 -5.11 8.65 -7.94
CA PHE A 268 -4.69 9.99 -7.57
C PHE A 268 -4.15 10.73 -8.79
N VAL A 269 -4.52 12.00 -8.92
CA VAL A 269 -3.82 12.93 -9.81
C VAL A 269 -2.97 13.82 -8.93
N ILE A 270 -1.66 13.74 -9.13
CA ILE A 270 -0.63 14.37 -8.31
C ILE A 270 0.10 15.42 -9.16
N ASP A 271 0.35 16.59 -8.56
CA ASP A 271 1.15 17.65 -9.20
C ASP A 271 2.67 17.43 -9.03
N GLN A 272 3.46 18.27 -9.70
CA GLN A 272 4.92 18.21 -9.64
C GLN A 272 5.46 18.42 -8.22
N GLN A 273 4.72 19.10 -7.34
CA GLN A 273 5.08 19.34 -5.94
C GLN A 273 4.66 18.17 -5.02
N CYS A 274 4.31 17.02 -5.60
CA CYS A 274 3.86 15.82 -4.90
C CYS A 274 2.56 16.04 -4.11
N ARG A 275 1.68 16.95 -4.50
CA ARG A 275 0.39 17.16 -3.83
C ARG A 275 -0.72 16.42 -4.56
N ILE A 276 -1.61 15.77 -3.82
CA ILE A 276 -2.79 15.09 -4.36
C ILE A 276 -3.84 16.15 -4.68
N ARG A 277 -4.10 16.37 -5.97
CA ARG A 277 -4.99 17.43 -6.45
C ARG A 277 -6.37 16.94 -6.81
N TRP A 278 -6.48 15.66 -7.12
CA TRP A 278 -7.75 14.98 -7.36
C TRP A 278 -7.61 13.51 -6.98
N LYS A 279 -8.71 12.90 -6.52
CA LYS A 279 -8.75 11.49 -6.13
C LYS A 279 -10.06 10.81 -6.53
N ALA A 280 -9.98 9.53 -6.84
CA ALA A 280 -11.11 8.63 -7.02
C ALA A 280 -10.77 7.24 -6.44
N VAL A 281 -11.76 6.36 -6.40
CA VAL A 281 -11.64 5.01 -5.84
C VAL A 281 -12.44 4.00 -6.66
N GLY A 282 -11.93 2.77 -6.74
CA GLY A 282 -12.57 1.65 -7.42
C GLY A 282 -12.62 1.81 -8.95
N LEU A 283 -13.60 1.15 -9.57
CA LEU A 283 -13.88 1.30 -11.00
C LEU A 283 -14.42 2.71 -11.32
N PRO A 284 -14.14 3.24 -12.51
CA PRO A 284 -14.73 4.51 -12.95
C PRO A 284 -16.24 4.37 -13.08
N GLU A 285 -16.97 5.36 -12.60
CA GLU A 285 -18.42 5.43 -12.70
C GLU A 285 -18.87 6.79 -13.24
N GLY A 286 -19.86 6.81 -14.14
CA GLY A 286 -20.39 8.04 -14.71
C GLY A 286 -19.32 8.86 -15.45
N LYS A 287 -19.08 10.10 -14.97
CA LYS A 287 -18.19 11.09 -15.61
C LYS A 287 -16.78 11.15 -15.03
N GLU A 288 -16.39 10.19 -14.20
CA GLU A 288 -15.11 10.31 -13.48
C GLU A 288 -13.88 10.21 -14.39
N LYS A 289 -13.98 9.52 -15.54
CA LYS A 289 -12.88 9.47 -16.52
C LYS A 289 -12.64 10.85 -17.12
N GLU A 290 -13.71 11.56 -17.45
CA GLU A 290 -13.67 12.94 -17.94
C GLU A 290 -13.16 13.89 -16.86
N PHE A 291 -13.56 13.69 -15.60
CA PHE A 291 -13.04 14.46 -14.47
C PHE A 291 -11.56 14.26 -14.24
N MET A 292 -11.08 13.01 -14.31
CA MET A 292 -9.65 12.67 -14.24
C MET A 292 -8.88 13.37 -15.36
N ILE A 293 -9.34 13.26 -16.61
CA ILE A 293 -8.68 13.88 -17.76
C ILE A 293 -8.66 15.41 -17.61
N SER A 294 -9.78 16.02 -17.20
CA SER A 294 -9.87 17.46 -16.95
C SER A 294 -8.89 17.92 -15.87
N ALA A 295 -8.76 17.16 -14.78
CA ALA A 295 -7.80 17.47 -13.71
C ALA A 295 -6.35 17.42 -14.23
N ILE A 296 -6.00 16.40 -15.02
CA ILE A 296 -4.67 16.28 -15.65
C ILE A 296 -4.40 17.47 -16.58
N GLN A 297 -5.35 17.81 -17.45
CA GLN A 297 -5.22 18.94 -18.38
C GLN A 297 -5.01 20.26 -17.62
N GLN A 298 -5.77 20.50 -16.55
CA GLN A 298 -5.63 21.69 -15.73
C GLN A 298 -4.24 21.80 -15.09
N LEU A 299 -3.68 20.71 -14.54
CA LEU A 299 -2.33 20.73 -13.96
C LEU A 299 -1.24 20.98 -14.99
N VAL A 300 -1.36 20.34 -16.15
CA VAL A 300 -0.44 20.52 -17.26
C VAL A 300 -0.42 21.97 -17.73
N ALA A 301 -1.58 22.64 -17.77
CA ALA A 301 -1.74 24.04 -18.16
C ALA A 301 -1.33 25.05 -17.06
N GLN A 302 -1.61 24.78 -15.78
CA GLN A 302 -1.24 25.67 -14.67
C GLN A 302 0.28 25.91 -14.61
N THR A 303 1.07 24.87 -14.89
CA THR A 303 2.53 24.95 -14.85
C THR A 303 3.11 25.78 -16.01
N GLU A 304 2.35 26.02 -17.08
CA GLU A 304 2.79 26.85 -18.21
C GLU A 304 2.70 28.35 -17.90
N ARG A 305 1.84 28.75 -16.97
CA ARG A 305 1.62 30.16 -16.60
C ARG A 305 2.61 30.69 -15.55
N ILE A 306 3.39 29.81 -14.92
CA ILE A 306 4.35 30.16 -13.87
C ILE A 306 5.78 30.35 -14.45
N LYS A 307 5.97 30.11 -15.75
CA LYS A 307 7.19 30.44 -16.49
C LYS A 307 7.03 31.76 -17.21
#